data_AF-A0A2H0DYP3-F1
#
_entry.id   AF-A0A2H0DYP3-F1
#
_cell.length_a   1.000
_cell.length_b   1.000
_cell.length_c   1.000
_cell.angle_alpha   90.00
_cell.angle_beta   90.00
_cell.angle_gamma   90.00
#
_symmetry.space_group_name_H-M   'P 1'
#
loop_
_entity.id
_entity.type
_entity.pdbx_description
1 polymer ?
#
loop_
_entity_poly.entity_id
_entity_poly.type
_entity_poly.pdbx_seq_one_letter_code
_entity_poly.pdbx_strand_id
1 'polypeptide(L)'
;MKRNKGFTLIELLVVIAIIGILSSVVLASLNTARGKGANAAVKSNLANIRPQAELVYDDNSGSYAAVCTDGTVVKAIAAAQSAGGAAKCIDTSTDWSAAGQLKTAEGTSTHWCVDDSGTAKGITTAQYTALADGAPNCP
;
A
#
# COMPACT_ATOMS: atom_id res chain seq x y z
N MET A 1 5.17 -37.59 51.24
CA MET A 1 5.65 -36.20 51.33
C MET A 1 6.04 -35.72 49.94
N LYS A 2 5.27 -34.81 49.31
CA LYS A 2 5.59 -34.28 47.98
C LYS A 2 6.60 -33.14 48.15
N ARG A 3 7.83 -33.31 47.63
CA ARG A 3 8.83 -32.24 47.59
C ARG A 3 8.44 -31.25 46.49
N ASN A 4 8.05 -30.04 46.87
CA ASN A 4 7.90 -28.94 45.92
C ASN A 4 9.30 -28.55 45.40
N LYS A 5 9.56 -28.80 44.11
CA LYS A 5 10.76 -28.31 43.43
C LYS A 5 10.52 -26.84 43.05
N GLY A 6 11.30 -25.93 43.63
CA GLY A 6 11.35 -24.54 43.19
C GLY A 6 12.27 -24.37 41.98
N PHE A 7 11.99 -23.40 41.12
CA PHE A 7 12.90 -22.97 40.06
C PHE A 7 14.13 -22.29 40.66
N THR A 8 15.30 -22.53 40.07
CA THR A 8 16.52 -21.81 40.44
C THR A 8 16.57 -20.44 39.76
N LEU A 9 17.23 -19.46 40.39
CA LEU A 9 17.43 -18.13 39.80
C LEU A 9 18.17 -18.20 38.46
N ILE A 10 19.10 -19.15 38.32
CA ILE A 10 19.88 -19.35 37.09
C ILE A 10 18.99 -19.86 35.95
N GLU A 11 18.05 -20.77 36.22
CA GLU A 11 17.10 -21.25 35.22
C GLU A 11 16.22 -20.11 34.70
N LEU A 12 15.73 -19.23 35.58
CA LEU A 12 14.94 -18.07 35.15
C LEU A 12 15.78 -17.08 34.34
N LEU A 13 17.04 -16.86 34.72
CA LEU A 13 17.94 -15.94 34.03
C LEU A 13 18.28 -16.43 32.62
N VAL A 14 18.52 -17.73 32.44
CA VAL A 14 18.81 -18.29 31.11
C VAL A 14 17.60 -18.20 30.18
N VAL A 15 16.38 -18.38 30.70
CA VAL A 15 15.15 -18.34 29.91
C VAL A 15 14.90 -16.93 29.36
N ILE A 16 15.02 -15.90 30.21
CA ILE A 16 14.85 -14.51 29.75
C ILE A 16 15.94 -14.11 28.76
N ALA A 17 17.16 -14.64 28.91
CA ALA A 17 18.25 -14.40 27.96
C ALA A 17 17.93 -14.99 26.58
N ILE A 18 17.44 -16.24 26.52
CA ILE A 18 17.05 -16.90 25.26
C ILE A 18 15.85 -16.19 24.62
N ILE A 19 14.82 -15.84 25.39
CA ILE A 19 13.65 -15.09 24.88
C ILE A 19 14.10 -13.73 24.33
N GLY A 20 15.03 -13.04 25.01
CA GLY A 20 15.59 -11.78 24.54
C GLY A 20 16.22 -11.89 23.15
N ILE A 21 17.09 -12.89 22.94
CA ILE A 21 17.75 -13.12 21.64
C ILE A 21 16.71 -13.43 20.56
N LEU A 22 15.79 -14.36 20.82
CA LEU A 22 14.78 -14.77 19.84
C LEU A 22 13.83 -13.61 19.48
N SER A 23 13.43 -12.81 20.46
CA SER A 23 12.52 -11.66 20.25
C SER A 23 13.12 -10.60 19.33
N SER A 24 14.44 -10.38 19.38
CA SER A 24 15.11 -9.39 18.53
C SER A 24 15.04 -9.74 17.04
N VAL A 25 15.25 -11.01 16.68
CA VAL A 25 15.20 -11.50 15.30
C VAL A 25 13.77 -11.47 14.76
N VAL A 26 12.80 -11.85 15.58
CA VAL A 26 11.37 -11.83 15.22
C VAL A 26 10.87 -10.41 14.99
N LEU A 27 11.31 -9.43 15.79
CA LEU A 27 10.88 -8.05 15.62
C LEU A 27 11.39 -7.44 14.30
N ALA A 28 12.63 -7.73 13.92
CA ALA A 28 13.20 -7.27 12.65
C ALA A 28 12.45 -7.85 11.43
N SER A 29 12.10 -9.13 11.46
CA SER A 29 11.34 -9.76 10.38
C SER A 29 9.90 -9.26 10.30
N LEU A 30 9.26 -9.01 11.46
CA LEU A 30 7.90 -8.49 11.53
C LEU A 30 7.78 -7.07 10.96
N ASN A 31 8.74 -6.19 11.22
CA ASN A 31 8.73 -4.83 10.65
C ASN A 31 8.77 -4.86 9.12
N THR A 32 9.60 -5.72 8.54
CA THR A 32 9.67 -5.92 7.09
C THR A 32 8.35 -6.48 6.54
N ALA A 33 7.77 -7.48 7.21
CA ALA A 33 6.50 -8.08 6.81
C ALA A 33 5.34 -7.07 6.85
N ARG A 34 5.28 -6.22 7.88
CA ARG A 34 4.29 -5.13 7.99
C ARG A 34 4.41 -4.13 6.85
N GLY A 35 5.64 -3.75 6.48
CA GLY A 35 5.89 -2.87 5.33
C GLY A 35 5.37 -3.47 4.01
N LYS A 36 5.67 -4.74 3.75
CA LYS A 36 5.16 -5.46 2.57
C LYS A 36 3.64 -5.60 2.58
N GLY A 37 3.03 -5.85 3.75
CA GLY A 37 1.58 -5.90 3.91
C GLY A 37 0.91 -4.55 3.60
N ALA A 38 1.51 -3.45 4.05
CA ALA A 38 1.04 -2.10 3.72
C ALA A 38 1.15 -1.81 2.21
N ASN A 39 2.25 -2.21 1.56
CA ASN A 39 2.39 -2.11 0.10
C ASN A 39 1.30 -2.91 -0.64
N ALA A 40 0.99 -4.13 -0.18
CA ALA A 40 -0.07 -4.94 -0.76
C ALA A 40 -1.45 -4.27 -0.62
N ALA A 41 -1.71 -3.62 0.51
CA ALA A 41 -2.94 -2.86 0.72
C ALA A 41 -3.04 -1.66 -0.24
N VAL A 42 -1.95 -0.90 -0.44
CA VAL A 42 -1.91 0.18 -1.45
C VAL A 42 -2.24 -0.35 -2.83
N LYS A 43 -1.56 -1.41 -3.27
CA LYS A 43 -1.76 -2.02 -4.59
C LYS A 43 -3.19 -2.53 -4.77
N SER A 44 -3.76 -3.19 -3.77
CA SER A 44 -5.12 -3.71 -3.82
C SER A 44 -6.17 -2.60 -3.87
N ASN A 45 -6.00 -1.54 -3.07
CA ASN A 45 -6.92 -0.41 -3.08
C ASN A 45 -6.92 0.28 -4.45
N LEU A 46 -5.74 0.50 -5.03
CA LEU A 46 -5.63 1.10 -6.37
C LEU A 46 -6.18 0.17 -7.46
N ALA A 47 -5.95 -1.15 -7.38
CA ALA A 47 -6.50 -2.10 -8.35
C ALA A 47 -8.04 -2.09 -8.38
N ASN A 48 -8.70 -1.84 -7.25
CA ASN A 48 -10.16 -1.73 -7.17
C ASN A 48 -10.73 -0.48 -7.86
N ILE A 49 -9.91 0.52 -8.18
CA ILE A 49 -10.36 1.73 -8.89
C ILE A 49 -10.71 1.39 -10.34
N ARG A 50 -9.98 0.47 -10.99
CA ARG A 50 -10.21 0.11 -12.40
C ARG A 50 -11.66 -0.28 -12.73
N PRO A 51 -12.28 -1.27 -12.05
CA PRO A 51 -13.67 -1.60 -12.33
C PRO A 51 -14.65 -0.47 -11.95
N GLN A 52 -14.32 0.37 -10.95
CA GLN A 52 -15.17 1.53 -10.63
C GLN A 52 -15.07 2.62 -11.70
N ALA A 53 -13.89 2.83 -12.27
CA ALA A 53 -13.69 3.78 -13.35
C ALA A 53 -14.45 3.37 -14.62
N GLU A 54 -14.54 2.07 -14.91
CA GLU A 54 -15.37 1.56 -16.02
C GLU A 54 -16.86 1.84 -15.79
N LEU A 55 -17.35 1.66 -14.56
CA LEU A 55 -18.75 2.00 -14.23
C LEU A 55 -19.03 3.49 -14.42
N VAL A 56 -18.10 4.35 -14.00
CA VAL A 56 -18.19 5.79 -14.23
C VAL A 56 -18.19 6.11 -15.72
N TYR A 57 -17.35 5.41 -16.51
CA TYR A 57 -17.28 5.59 -17.96
C TYR A 57 -18.61 5.28 -18.64
N ASP A 58 -19.24 4.16 -18.28
CA ASP A 58 -20.56 3.75 -18.79
C ASP A 58 -21.66 4.74 -18.38
N ASP A 59 -21.68 5.17 -17.11
CA ASP A 59 -22.68 6.10 -16.59
C ASP A 59 -22.52 7.52 -17.16
N ASN A 60 -21.29 7.91 -17.51
CA ASN A 60 -20.95 9.26 -17.98
C ASN A 60 -20.82 9.35 -19.51
N SER A 61 -21.57 8.54 -20.25
CA SER A 61 -21.65 8.58 -21.72
C SER A 61 -20.31 8.38 -22.43
N GLY A 62 -19.46 7.50 -21.90
CA GLY A 62 -18.16 7.17 -22.46
C GLY A 62 -17.06 8.17 -22.09
N SER A 63 -17.10 8.68 -20.86
CA SER A 63 -16.14 9.66 -20.34
C SER A 63 -15.63 9.26 -18.96
N TYR A 64 -14.32 9.30 -18.75
CA TYR A 64 -13.74 9.10 -17.42
C TYR A 64 -13.80 10.34 -16.52
N ALA A 65 -14.43 11.42 -16.99
CA ALA A 65 -14.61 12.59 -16.15
C ALA A 65 -15.35 12.20 -14.87
N ALA A 66 -14.90 12.75 -13.74
CA ALA A 66 -15.41 12.49 -12.39
C ALA A 66 -14.95 11.18 -11.73
N VAL A 67 -14.12 10.34 -12.36
CA VAL A 67 -13.57 9.11 -11.73
C VAL A 67 -12.93 9.44 -10.37
N CYS A 68 -12.14 10.51 -10.24
CA CYS A 68 -11.49 10.83 -8.96
C CYS A 68 -12.40 11.49 -7.93
N THR A 69 -13.63 11.83 -8.31
CA THR A 69 -14.65 12.38 -7.42
C THR A 69 -15.73 11.35 -7.05
N ASP A 70 -15.74 10.19 -7.71
CA ASP A 70 -16.59 9.07 -7.34
C ASP A 70 -16.35 8.65 -5.88
N GLY A 71 -17.43 8.41 -5.14
CA GLY A 71 -17.38 8.14 -3.70
C GLY A 71 -16.63 6.85 -3.35
N THR A 72 -16.63 5.84 -4.23
CA THR A 72 -15.92 4.59 -4.03
C THR A 72 -14.43 4.78 -4.33
N VAL A 73 -14.11 5.49 -5.42
CA VAL A 73 -12.72 5.82 -5.79
C VAL A 73 -12.07 6.70 -4.73
N VAL A 74 -12.75 7.74 -4.24
CA VAL A 74 -12.24 8.61 -3.15
C VAL A 74 -11.89 7.80 -1.90
N LYS A 75 -12.74 6.83 -1.53
CA LYS A 75 -12.46 5.93 -0.40
C LYS A 75 -11.26 5.02 -0.66
N ALA A 76 -11.13 4.49 -1.88
CA ALA A 76 -9.98 3.67 -2.26
C ALA A 76 -8.67 4.46 -2.21
N ILE A 77 -8.67 5.70 -2.68
CA ILE A 77 -7.53 6.63 -2.60
C ILE A 77 -7.18 6.94 -1.14
N ALA A 78 -8.17 7.27 -0.30
CA ALA A 78 -7.95 7.53 1.11
C ALA A 78 -7.41 6.30 1.87
N ALA A 79 -7.87 5.10 1.50
CA ALA A 79 -7.36 3.84 2.06
C ALA A 79 -5.92 3.56 1.62
N ALA A 80 -5.59 3.80 0.34
CA ALA A 80 -4.21 3.74 -0.15
C ALA A 80 -3.31 4.76 0.58
N GLN A 81 -3.82 5.97 0.81
CA GLN A 81 -3.11 7.02 1.54
C GLN A 81 -2.80 6.60 2.98
N SER A 82 -3.78 5.98 3.64
CA SER A 82 -3.65 5.49 5.02
C SER A 82 -2.66 4.32 5.16
N ALA A 83 -2.59 3.45 4.14
CA ALA A 83 -1.69 2.29 4.15
C ALA A 83 -0.23 2.69 3.88
N GLY A 84 -0.01 3.56 2.90
CA GLY A 84 1.32 3.89 2.40
C GLY A 84 1.83 5.27 2.82
N GLY A 85 1.15 6.31 2.36
CA GLY A 85 1.59 7.69 2.42
C GLY A 85 0.82 8.55 1.43
N ALA A 86 1.46 9.41 0.64
CA ALA A 86 0.76 10.23 -0.35
C ALA A 86 0.00 9.39 -1.40
N ALA A 87 -1.16 9.86 -1.85
CA ALA A 87 -1.88 9.28 -2.98
C ALA A 87 -2.43 10.39 -3.87
N LYS A 88 -2.55 10.11 -5.17
CA LYS A 88 -3.06 11.01 -6.19
C LYS A 88 -4.03 10.24 -7.08
N CYS A 89 -5.09 10.90 -7.50
CA CYS A 89 -5.96 10.47 -8.58
C CYS A 89 -6.06 11.63 -9.57
N ILE A 90 -6.01 11.33 -10.86
CA ILE A 90 -6.23 12.27 -11.96
C ILE A 90 -7.24 11.64 -12.91
N ASP A 91 -8.21 12.42 -13.35
CA ASP A 91 -9.15 12.05 -14.38
C ASP A 91 -9.28 13.16 -15.42
N THR A 92 -9.53 12.74 -16.65
CA THR A 92 -9.89 13.58 -17.78
C THR A 92 -11.10 12.95 -18.47
N SER A 93 -11.61 13.55 -19.54
CA SER A 93 -12.69 12.93 -20.31
C SER A 93 -12.28 11.61 -20.96
N THR A 94 -10.99 11.41 -21.26
CA THR A 94 -10.51 10.27 -22.06
C THR A 94 -9.67 9.27 -21.30
N ASP A 95 -9.02 9.71 -20.22
CA ASP A 95 -7.98 8.93 -19.53
C ASP A 95 -8.06 9.19 -18.01
N TRP A 96 -7.58 8.25 -17.20
CA TRP A 96 -7.45 8.43 -15.75
C TRP A 96 -6.26 7.65 -15.18
N SER A 97 -5.76 8.10 -14.04
CA SER A 97 -4.82 7.31 -13.25
C SER A 97 -4.95 7.53 -11.77
N ALA A 98 -4.47 6.55 -11.02
CA ALA A 98 -4.33 6.62 -9.59
C ALA A 98 -2.96 6.09 -9.16
N ALA A 99 -2.29 6.86 -8.30
CA ALA A 99 -1.00 6.47 -7.76
C ALA A 99 -0.96 6.63 -6.24
N GLY A 100 -0.27 5.72 -5.57
CA GLY A 100 -0.14 5.70 -4.11
C GLY A 100 1.27 5.36 -3.69
N GLN A 101 1.76 6.05 -2.66
CA GLN A 101 3.07 5.81 -2.07
C GLN A 101 3.15 4.42 -1.45
N LEU A 102 4.24 3.72 -1.68
CA LEU A 102 4.56 2.47 -1.00
C LEU A 102 5.13 2.76 0.38
N LYS A 103 4.72 2.00 1.39
CA LYS A 103 5.21 2.15 2.76
C LYS A 103 6.70 1.87 2.86
N THR A 104 7.16 0.88 2.10
CA THR A 104 8.58 0.54 1.93
C THR A 104 8.88 0.51 0.44
N ALA A 105 9.97 1.14 0.02
CA ALA A 105 10.37 1.14 -1.39
C ALA A 105 10.63 -0.29 -1.91
N GLU A 106 10.22 -0.55 -3.14
CA GLU A 106 10.46 -1.79 -3.86
C GLU A 106 11.50 -1.53 -4.95
N GLY A 107 12.78 -1.76 -4.64
CA GLY A 107 13.88 -1.32 -5.49
C GLY A 107 13.92 0.21 -5.57
N THR A 108 13.81 0.76 -6.79
CA THR A 108 13.71 2.21 -7.03
C THR A 108 12.27 2.74 -6.96
N SER A 109 11.28 1.86 -6.89
CA SER A 109 9.86 2.23 -6.88
C SER A 109 9.45 2.67 -5.48
N THR A 110 9.01 3.92 -5.38
CA THR A 110 8.49 4.51 -4.13
C THR A 110 6.98 4.65 -4.15
N HIS A 111 6.35 4.50 -5.32
CA HIS A 111 4.91 4.57 -5.50
C HIS A 111 4.45 3.44 -6.42
N TRP A 112 3.16 3.13 -6.38
CA TRP A 112 2.47 2.25 -7.32
C TRP A 112 1.47 3.07 -8.11
N CYS A 113 1.40 2.85 -9.42
CA CYS A 113 0.50 3.57 -10.32
C CYS A 113 -0.34 2.59 -11.12
N VAL A 114 -1.62 2.92 -11.28
CA VAL A 114 -2.58 2.25 -12.17
C VAL A 114 -3.28 3.27 -13.07
N ASP A 115 -3.63 2.88 -14.29
CA ASP A 115 -4.31 3.74 -15.28
C ASP A 115 -5.39 3.00 -16.09
N ASP A 116 -6.10 3.73 -16.95
CA ASP A 116 -7.13 3.23 -17.87
C ASP A 116 -6.59 2.21 -18.89
N SER A 117 -5.35 2.40 -19.37
CA SER A 117 -4.67 1.48 -20.30
C SER A 117 -4.42 0.09 -19.70
N GLY A 118 -4.60 -0.02 -18.39
CA GLY A 118 -4.45 -1.22 -17.62
C GLY A 118 -3.05 -1.47 -17.10
N THR A 119 -2.18 -0.46 -17.19
CA THR A 119 -0.87 -0.47 -16.57
C THR A 119 -1.03 -0.59 -15.06
N ALA A 120 -0.16 -1.39 -14.43
CA ALA A 120 -0.04 -1.48 -12.98
C ALA A 120 1.43 -1.71 -12.65
N LYS A 121 2.15 -0.65 -12.28
CA LYS A 121 3.60 -0.71 -12.11
C LYS A 121 4.12 0.20 -10.99
N GLY A 122 5.31 -0.13 -10.51
CA GLY A 122 6.06 0.72 -9.59
C GLY A 122 6.65 1.92 -10.33
N ILE A 123 6.55 3.10 -9.70
CA ILE A 123 7.12 4.35 -10.22
C ILE A 123 7.97 5.05 -9.15
N THR A 124 8.88 5.89 -9.60
CA THR A 124 9.72 6.74 -8.75
C THR A 124 8.95 7.96 -8.25
N THR A 125 9.49 8.65 -7.24
CA THR A 125 8.89 9.89 -6.72
C THR A 125 8.84 10.98 -7.81
N ALA A 126 9.85 11.07 -8.67
CA ALA A 126 9.88 12.05 -9.77
C ALA A 126 8.73 11.80 -10.77
N GLN A 127 8.50 10.54 -11.12
CA GLN A 127 7.38 10.12 -11.96
C GLN A 127 6.02 10.42 -11.29
N TYR A 128 5.88 10.15 -9.99
CA TYR A 128 4.66 10.47 -9.24
C TYR A 128 4.35 11.99 -9.22
N THR A 129 5.37 12.82 -9.06
CA THR A 129 5.20 14.28 -9.10
C THR A 129 4.85 14.80 -10.49
N ALA A 130 5.28 14.09 -11.54
CA ALA A 130 5.01 14.46 -12.93
C ALA A 130 3.59 14.08 -13.41
N LEU A 131 2.90 13.17 -12.71
CA LEU A 131 1.49 12.88 -12.99
C LEU A 131 0.65 14.16 -12.85
N ALA A 132 -0.05 14.54 -13.92
CA ALA A 132 -0.90 15.73 -14.00
C ALA A 132 -2.01 15.54 -15.04
N ASP A 133 -3.02 16.40 -15.04
CA ASP A 133 -4.19 16.33 -15.93
C ASP A 133 -3.84 16.30 -17.43
N GLY A 134 -2.69 16.85 -17.83
CA GLY A 134 -2.20 16.81 -19.23
C GLY A 134 -1.40 15.56 -19.62
N ALA A 135 -1.09 14.68 -18.66
CA ALA A 135 -0.39 13.41 -18.85
C ALA A 135 -0.83 12.41 -17.76
N PRO A 136 -2.10 11.95 -17.80
CA PRO A 136 -2.67 11.12 -16.74
C PRO A 136 -2.02 9.74 -16.67
N ASN A 137 -1.53 9.18 -17.78
CA ASN A 137 -1.08 7.78 -17.82
C ASN A 137 0.19 7.51 -17.02
N CYS A 138 0.32 6.28 -16.50
CA CYS A 138 1.46 5.90 -15.68
C CYS A 138 2.77 5.89 -16.50
N PRO A 139 3.78 6.70 -16.14
CA PRO A 139 5.00 6.90 -16.93
C PRO A 139 5.88 5.65 -16.98
#